data_AF-A0A6G6WRX0-F1
#
_entry.id   AF-A0A6G6WRX0-F1
#
_cell.length_a   1.000
_cell.length_b   1.000
_cell.length_c   1.000
_cell.angle_alpha   90.00
_cell.angle_beta   90.00
_cell.angle_gamma   90.00
#
_symmetry.space_group_name_H-M   'P 1'
#
loop_
_entity.id
_entity.type
_entity.pdbx_description
1 polymer ?
#
loop_
_entity_poly.entity_id
_entity_poly.type
_entity_poly.pdbx_seq_one_letter_code
_entity_poly.pdbx_strand_id
1 'polypeptide(L)'
;MPTTAVPEVPAFTLTCPAKDSPDHEVRAIRARGNLPLMIDDRLLAEIAQGDLAEGWETAVHLPTSVLADMSRLAGTRLASVLDANIDSADLTDVVSDAAVLFLLAMRRAGVKSPDEIGPCTLLFDEEHPQELILKRG
;
A
#
# COMPACT_ATOMS: atom_id res chain seq x y z
N MET A 1 17.82 16.03 -13.58
CA MET A 1 17.09 14.86 -13.04
C MET A 1 16.16 15.38 -11.97
N PRO A 2 14.85 15.08 -11.97
CA PRO A 2 14.00 15.51 -10.89
C PRO A 2 14.40 14.72 -9.64
N THR A 3 14.85 15.44 -8.62
CA THR A 3 15.04 14.91 -7.28
C THR A 3 13.65 14.56 -6.77
N THR A 4 13.33 13.28 -6.58
CA THR A 4 12.12 12.86 -5.87
C THR A 4 12.31 13.32 -4.43
N ALA A 5 11.85 14.53 -4.12
CA ALA A 5 11.85 15.04 -2.75
C ALA A 5 10.92 14.13 -1.94
N VAL A 6 11.37 13.72 -0.76
CA VAL A 6 10.48 13.10 0.21
C VAL A 6 9.45 14.18 0.59
N PRO A 7 8.14 13.92 0.51
CA PRO A 7 7.15 14.90 0.91
C PRO A 7 7.38 15.31 2.37
N GLU A 8 7.30 16.61 2.65
CA GLU A 8 7.57 17.18 3.98
C GLU A 8 6.56 16.65 5.02
N VAL A 9 5.30 16.45 4.58
CA VAL A 9 4.26 15.72 5.30
C VAL A 9 3.47 14.87 4.29
N PRO A 10 3.54 13.53 4.32
CA PRO A 10 2.69 12.70 3.47
C PRO A 10 1.23 12.78 3.94
N ALA A 11 0.29 12.64 3.00
CA ALA A 11 -1.14 12.57 3.33
C ALA A 11 -1.46 11.33 4.18
N PHE A 12 -0.78 10.22 3.89
CA PHE A 12 -0.78 9.00 4.70
C PHE A 12 0.41 8.11 4.34
N THR A 13 0.59 7.06 5.13
CA THR A 13 1.60 6.04 4.91
C THR A 13 0.98 4.64 4.85
N LEU A 14 1.51 3.79 3.96
CA LEU A 14 1.20 2.36 3.95
C LEU A 14 2.47 1.58 4.25
N THR A 15 2.50 0.84 5.36
CA THR A 15 3.69 0.09 5.77
C THR A 15 3.43 -1.40 5.68
N CYS A 16 4.28 -2.12 4.94
CA CYS A 16 4.42 -3.56 5.02
C CYS A 16 5.48 -3.86 6.10
N PRO A 17 5.10 -4.34 7.31
CA PRO A 17 6.04 -4.59 8.39
C PRO A 17 6.98 -5.75 8.08
N ALA A 18 8.12 -5.86 8.77
CA ALA A 18 9.07 -6.94 8.49
C ALA A 18 8.55 -8.33 8.91
N LYS A 19 9.15 -9.39 8.34
CA LYS A 19 8.78 -10.79 8.67
C LYS A 19 9.10 -11.14 10.12
N ASP A 20 10.13 -10.54 10.68
CA ASP A 20 10.60 -10.68 12.06
C ASP A 20 10.01 -9.62 13.00
N SER A 21 8.89 -8.99 12.63
CA SER A 21 8.22 -8.00 13.48
C SER A 21 7.97 -8.55 14.90
N PRO A 22 8.27 -7.76 15.95
CA PRO A 22 7.97 -8.14 17.33
C PRO A 22 6.46 -8.14 17.61
N ASP A 23 5.65 -7.52 16.74
CA ASP A 23 4.20 -7.47 16.83
C ASP A 23 3.56 -8.86 16.61
N HIS A 24 2.74 -9.29 17.57
CA HIS A 24 2.08 -10.60 17.53
C HIS A 24 1.06 -10.72 16.40
N GLU A 25 0.28 -9.68 16.12
CA GLU A 25 -0.76 -9.70 15.09
C GLU A 25 -0.14 -9.75 13.70
N VAL A 26 0.93 -8.96 13.47
CA VAL A 26 1.71 -9.01 12.23
C VAL A 26 2.25 -10.43 11.99
N ARG A 27 2.81 -11.08 13.02
CA ARG A 27 3.28 -12.47 12.89
C ARG A 27 2.14 -13.44 12.61
N ALA A 28 0.98 -13.26 13.24
CA ALA A 28 -0.18 -14.12 13.03
C ALA A 28 -0.71 -14.01 11.58
N ILE A 29 -0.79 -12.81 11.02
CA ILE A 29 -1.17 -12.57 9.61
C ILE A 29 -0.18 -13.29 8.68
N ARG A 30 1.12 -13.08 8.89
CA ARG A 30 2.16 -13.73 8.07
C ARG A 30 2.14 -15.25 8.18
N ALA A 31 1.86 -15.80 9.36
CA ALA A 31 1.76 -17.24 9.57
C ALA A 31 0.59 -17.88 8.78
N ARG A 32 -0.44 -17.10 8.43
CA ARG A 32 -1.53 -17.51 7.52
C ARG A 32 -1.17 -17.40 6.03
N GLY A 33 0.02 -16.87 5.70
CA GLY A 33 0.42 -16.58 4.31
C GLY A 33 -0.10 -15.25 3.79
N ASN A 34 -0.74 -14.44 4.63
CA ASN A 34 -1.36 -13.18 4.26
C ASN A 34 -0.38 -12.01 4.44
N LEU A 35 -0.64 -10.90 3.76
CA LEU A 35 0.21 -9.71 3.81
C LEU A 35 -0.35 -8.71 4.85
N PRO A 36 0.40 -8.40 5.92
CA PRO A 36 0.04 -7.33 6.82
C PRO A 36 0.33 -5.97 6.17
N LEU A 37 -0.65 -5.08 6.21
CA LEU A 37 -0.52 -3.71 5.71
C LEU A 37 -0.99 -2.74 6.80
N MET A 38 -0.08 -1.93 7.31
CA MET A 38 -0.42 -0.83 8.22
C MET A 38 -0.83 0.39 7.42
N ILE A 39 -1.95 0.99 7.77
CA ILE A 39 -2.41 2.29 7.26
C ILE A 39 -2.17 3.30 8.37
N ASP A 40 -1.23 4.20 8.12
CA ASP A 40 -0.59 5.05 9.12
C ASP A 40 -0.08 4.25 10.33
N ASP A 41 -0.37 4.71 11.54
CA ASP A 41 -0.14 4.04 12.81
C ASP A 41 -1.47 3.58 13.45
N ARG A 42 -2.56 3.58 12.67
CA ARG A 42 -3.93 3.48 13.18
C ARG A 42 -4.61 2.15 12.89
N LEU A 43 -4.36 1.57 11.72
CA LEU A 43 -5.11 0.42 11.24
C LEU A 43 -4.19 -0.65 10.65
N LEU A 44 -4.17 -1.83 11.28
CA LEU A 44 -3.55 -3.02 10.73
C LEU A 44 -4.57 -3.77 9.86
N ALA A 45 -4.34 -3.77 8.56
CA ALA A 45 -5.12 -4.53 7.60
C ALA A 45 -4.41 -5.85 7.23
N GLU A 46 -5.22 -6.81 6.80
CA GLU A 46 -4.78 -8.10 6.29
C GLU A 46 -5.24 -8.25 4.85
N ILE A 47 -4.30 -8.46 3.93
CA ILE A 47 -4.59 -8.81 2.54
C ILE A 47 -4.42 -10.32 2.41
N ALA A 48 -5.51 -11.01 2.06
CA ALA A 48 -5.47 -12.46 1.91
C ALA A 48 -4.57 -12.84 0.72
N GLN A 49 -3.89 -13.99 0.83
CA GLN A 49 -3.01 -14.49 -0.24
C GLN A 49 -3.75 -14.66 -1.57
N GLY A 50 -5.02 -15.07 -1.54
CA GLY A 50 -5.87 -15.21 -2.72
C GLY A 50 -6.11 -13.86 -3.43
N ASP A 51 -6.57 -12.87 -2.67
CA ASP A 51 -6.83 -11.51 -3.18
C ASP A 51 -5.54 -10.85 -3.71
N LEU A 52 -4.43 -11.10 -3.00
CA LEU A 52 -3.11 -10.64 -3.38
C LEU A 52 -2.69 -11.24 -4.74
N ALA A 53 -2.86 -12.54 -4.92
CA ALA A 53 -2.52 -13.22 -6.18
C ALA A 53 -3.43 -12.77 -7.33
N GLU A 54 -4.73 -12.68 -7.10
CA GLU A 54 -5.72 -12.24 -8.09
C GLU A 54 -5.48 -10.78 -8.53
N GLY A 55 -5.27 -9.89 -7.57
CA GLY A 55 -4.94 -8.50 -7.83
C GLY A 55 -3.63 -8.34 -8.61
N TRP A 56 -2.63 -9.18 -8.30
CA TRP A 56 -1.34 -9.17 -8.99
C TRP A 56 -1.45 -9.65 -10.44
N GLU A 57 -2.12 -10.77 -10.68
CA GLU A 57 -2.39 -11.31 -12.02
C GLU A 57 -3.14 -10.30 -12.89
N THR A 58 -4.08 -9.57 -12.31
CA THR A 58 -4.77 -8.49 -13.02
C THR A 58 -3.81 -7.34 -13.34
N ALA A 59 -2.99 -6.92 -12.37
CA ALA A 59 -2.10 -5.77 -12.51
C ALA A 59 -0.93 -6.00 -13.49
N VAL A 60 -0.43 -7.23 -13.64
CA VAL A 60 0.71 -7.52 -14.54
C VAL A 60 0.41 -7.27 -16.02
N HIS A 61 -0.86 -7.31 -16.40
CA HIS A 61 -1.32 -7.07 -17.77
C HIS A 61 -1.64 -5.61 -18.08
N LEU A 62 -1.63 -4.73 -17.06
CA LEU A 62 -1.97 -3.32 -17.24
C LEU A 62 -0.77 -2.51 -17.77
N PRO A 63 -0.99 -1.58 -18.70
CA PRO A 63 0.02 -0.60 -19.09
C PRO A 63 0.47 0.26 -17.91
N THR A 64 1.73 0.68 -17.89
CA THR A 64 2.29 1.51 -16.81
C THR A 64 1.54 2.81 -16.57
N SER A 65 1.00 3.44 -17.62
CA SER A 65 0.17 4.65 -17.48
C SER A 65 -1.13 4.38 -16.74
N VAL A 66 -1.79 3.25 -17.03
CA VAL A 66 -3.03 2.83 -16.36
C VAL A 66 -2.75 2.50 -14.89
N LEU A 67 -1.63 1.83 -14.59
CA LEU A 67 -1.21 1.59 -13.21
C LEU A 67 -1.03 2.91 -12.44
N ALA A 68 -0.42 3.92 -13.06
CA ALA A 68 -0.20 5.22 -12.44
C ALA A 68 -1.52 5.98 -12.20
N ASP A 69 -2.45 5.94 -13.16
CA ASP A 69 -3.76 6.57 -13.02
C ASP A 69 -4.61 5.90 -11.93
N MET A 70 -4.59 4.56 -11.87
CA MET A 70 -5.29 3.80 -10.83
C MET A 70 -4.67 4.02 -9.44
N SER A 71 -3.33 4.07 -9.35
CA SER A 71 -2.63 4.37 -8.09
C SER A 71 -3.01 5.75 -7.58
N ARG A 72 -3.01 6.75 -8.47
CA ARG A 72 -3.44 8.11 -8.16
C ARG A 72 -4.87 8.15 -7.64
N LEU A 73 -5.79 7.49 -8.34
CA LEU A 73 -7.20 7.47 -7.96
C LEU A 73 -7.41 6.82 -6.58
N ALA A 74 -6.80 5.66 -6.34
CA ALA A 74 -6.89 4.96 -5.05
C ALA A 74 -6.27 5.78 -3.91
N GLY A 75 -5.10 6.40 -4.15
CA GLY A 75 -4.46 7.24 -3.15
C GLY A 75 -5.26 8.50 -2.80
N THR A 76 -5.80 9.21 -3.79
CA THR A 76 -6.65 10.39 -3.53
C THR A 76 -7.93 10.02 -2.78
N ARG A 77 -8.56 8.88 -3.09
CA ARG A 77 -9.75 8.41 -2.36
C ARG A 77 -9.40 8.08 -0.91
N LEU A 78 -8.32 7.33 -0.71
CA LEU A 78 -7.86 6.97 0.63
C LEU A 78 -7.51 8.20 1.47
N ALA A 79 -6.78 9.17 0.91
CA ALA A 79 -6.49 10.44 1.58
C ALA A 79 -7.77 11.18 2.00
N SER A 80 -8.75 11.28 1.08
CA SER A 80 -10.03 11.94 1.37
C SER A 80 -10.81 11.24 2.49
N VAL A 81 -10.77 9.91 2.56
CA VAL A 81 -11.46 9.14 3.62
C VAL A 81 -10.75 9.30 4.97
N LEU A 82 -9.42 9.31 4.98
CA LEU A 82 -8.63 9.50 6.21
C LEU A 82 -8.79 10.92 6.78
N ASP A 83 -8.89 11.94 5.93
CA ASP A 83 -9.15 13.33 6.34
C ASP A 83 -10.57 13.52 6.88
N ALA A 84 -11.56 12.84 6.28
CA ALA A 84 -12.97 12.91 6.69
C ALA A 84 -13.30 12.13 8.00
N ASN A 85 -12.29 11.60 8.69
CA ASN A 85 -12.35 10.73 9.87
C ASN A 85 -12.73 9.26 9.59
N ILE A 86 -11.72 8.39 9.72
CA ILE A 86 -11.78 6.94 9.52
C ILE A 86 -12.84 6.25 10.40
N ASP A 87 -13.17 6.78 11.58
CA ASP A 87 -14.15 6.17 12.50
C ASP A 87 -15.56 6.10 11.92
N SER A 88 -15.85 6.92 10.91
CA SER A 88 -17.14 6.96 10.21
C SER A 88 -17.11 6.27 8.85
N ALA A 89 -15.93 5.83 8.40
CA ALA A 89 -15.72 5.25 7.09
C ALA A 89 -16.08 3.76 7.05
N ASP A 90 -16.45 3.27 5.87
CA ASP A 90 -16.46 1.83 5.63
C ASP A 90 -15.00 1.33 5.58
N LEU A 91 -14.58 0.63 6.64
CA LEU A 91 -13.23 0.08 6.74
C LEU A 91 -12.90 -0.86 5.56
N THR A 92 -13.91 -1.46 4.91
CA THR A 92 -13.72 -2.31 3.74
C THR A 92 -13.19 -1.52 2.55
N ASP A 93 -13.74 -0.32 2.32
CA ASP A 93 -13.31 0.55 1.23
C ASP A 93 -11.91 1.10 1.49
N VAL A 94 -11.63 1.50 2.73
CA VAL A 94 -10.30 1.97 3.18
C VAL A 94 -9.24 0.90 2.93
N VAL A 95 -9.49 -0.33 3.38
CA VAL A 95 -8.56 -1.45 3.22
C VAL A 95 -8.39 -1.80 1.74
N SER A 96 -9.47 -1.75 0.97
CA SER A 96 -9.45 -2.07 -0.46
C SER A 96 -8.64 -1.04 -1.27
N ASP A 97 -8.88 0.26 -1.06
CA ASP A 97 -8.10 1.32 -1.72
C ASP A 97 -6.62 1.28 -1.30
N ALA A 98 -6.32 1.03 -0.03
CA ALA A 98 -4.96 0.86 0.47
C ALA A 98 -4.26 -0.35 -0.17
N ALA A 99 -4.95 -1.50 -0.25
CA ALA A 99 -4.42 -2.70 -0.89
C ALA A 99 -4.14 -2.45 -2.38
N VAL A 100 -5.11 -1.90 -3.12
CA VAL A 100 -4.95 -1.57 -4.53
C VAL A 100 -3.76 -0.64 -4.75
N LEU A 101 -3.70 0.48 -4.03
CA LEU A 101 -2.58 1.43 -4.13
C LEU A 101 -1.25 0.73 -3.86
N PHE A 102 -1.16 -0.05 -2.78
CA PHE A 102 0.06 -0.73 -2.40
C PHE A 102 0.55 -1.72 -3.47
N LEU A 103 -0.35 -2.53 -4.04
CA LEU A 103 0.00 -3.52 -5.07
C LEU A 103 0.48 -2.85 -6.36
N LEU A 104 -0.25 -1.83 -6.83
CA LEU A 104 0.11 -1.09 -8.03
C LEU A 104 1.48 -0.40 -7.85
N ALA A 105 1.73 0.17 -6.68
CA ALA A 105 3.00 0.78 -6.33
C ALA A 105 4.16 -0.22 -6.31
N MET A 106 3.99 -1.38 -5.66
CA MET A 106 5.02 -2.44 -5.66
C MET A 106 5.31 -2.92 -7.09
N ARG A 107 4.28 -3.06 -7.93
CA ARG A 107 4.45 -3.43 -9.33
C ARG A 107 5.26 -2.39 -10.12
N ARG A 108 4.94 -1.10 -9.95
CA ARG A 108 5.69 0.01 -10.55
C ARG A 108 7.14 0.08 -10.06
N ALA A 109 7.40 -0.33 -8.83
CA ALA A 109 8.75 -0.45 -8.27
C ALA A 109 9.55 -1.65 -8.78
N GLY A 110 8.96 -2.47 -9.67
CA GLY A 110 9.64 -3.59 -10.31
C GLY A 110 9.60 -4.91 -9.53
N VAL A 111 8.76 -5.02 -8.49
CA VAL A 111 8.49 -6.30 -7.83
C VAL A 111 7.87 -7.26 -8.84
N LYS A 112 8.36 -8.50 -8.90
CA LYS A 112 7.92 -9.48 -9.91
C LYS A 112 6.77 -10.34 -9.42
N SER A 113 6.78 -10.72 -8.15
CA SER A 113 5.71 -11.50 -7.52
C SER A 113 5.40 -10.96 -6.12
N PRO A 114 4.20 -11.21 -5.58
CA PRO A 114 3.84 -10.78 -4.22
C PRO A 114 4.79 -11.33 -3.13
N ASP A 115 5.36 -12.51 -3.34
CA ASP A 115 6.30 -13.13 -2.39
C ASP A 115 7.63 -12.36 -2.25
N GLU A 116 7.98 -11.56 -3.26
CA GLU A 116 9.16 -10.68 -3.26
C GLU A 116 8.92 -9.37 -2.49
N ILE A 117 7.68 -9.11 -2.03
CA ILE A 117 7.38 -7.91 -1.24
C ILE A 117 8.08 -8.00 0.11
N GLY A 118 9.19 -7.28 0.22
CA GLY A 118 9.93 -7.08 1.46
C GLY A 118 9.31 -6.00 2.36
N PRO A 119 9.94 -5.73 3.51
CA PRO A 119 9.51 -4.66 4.41
C PRO A 119 9.69 -3.29 3.72
N CYS A 120 8.63 -2.50 3.68
CA CYS A 120 8.67 -1.19 3.02
C CYS A 120 7.61 -0.25 3.59
N THR A 121 7.81 1.04 3.36
CA THR A 121 6.83 2.08 3.62
C THR A 121 6.57 2.84 2.33
N LEU A 122 5.32 2.93 1.93
CA LEU A 122 4.83 3.80 0.86
C LEU A 122 4.35 5.10 1.50
N LEU A 123 4.86 6.22 1.00
CA LEU A 123 4.39 7.56 1.32
C LEU A 123 3.54 8.06 0.16
N PHE A 124 2.36 8.60 0.44
CA PHE A 124 1.54 9.24 -0.58
C PHE A 124 1.53 10.75 -0.36
N ASP A 125 1.92 11.51 -1.39
CA ASP A 125 1.80 12.97 -1.43
C ASP A 125 0.50 13.33 -2.13
N GLU A 126 -0.40 14.09 -1.50
CA GLU A 126 -1.65 14.52 -2.12
C GLU A 126 -1.45 15.73 -3.05
N GLU A 127 -0.53 16.63 -2.74
CA GLU A 127 -0.25 17.82 -3.55
C GLU A 127 0.34 17.42 -4.91
N HIS A 128 1.16 16.36 -4.91
CA HIS A 128 1.67 15.71 -6.10
C HIS A 128 1.31 14.22 -6.03
N PRO A 129 0.12 13.80 -6.52
CA PRO A 129 -0.44 12.46 -6.28
C PRO A 129 0.41 11.37 -6.91
N GLN A 130 1.42 11.00 -6.14
CA GLN A 130 2.53 10.16 -6.47
C GLN A 130 2.98 9.48 -5.19
N GLU A 131 3.21 8.19 -5.32
CA GLU A 131 3.75 7.37 -4.25
C GLU A 131 5.29 7.37 -4.25
N LEU A 132 5.88 7.37 -3.06
CA LEU A 132 7.31 7.15 -2.83
C LEU A 132 7.50 5.92 -1.95
N ILE A 133 8.28 4.95 -2.43
CA ILE A 133 8.54 3.70 -1.69
C ILE A 133 9.91 3.78 -1.02
N LEU A 134 9.89 3.68 0.30
CA LEU A 134 11.07 3.54 1.15
C LEU A 134 11.26 2.07 1.51
N LYS A 135 12.28 1.43 0.92
CA LYS A 135 12.65 0.05 1.28
C LYS A 135 13.36 0.06 2.64
N ARG A 136 12.93 -0.82 3.54
CA ARG A 136 13.64 -1.05 4.81
C ARG A 136 14.60 -2.23 4.60
N GLY A 137 15.90 -1.94 4.68
CA GLY A 137 16.98 -2.94 4.55
C GLY A 137 17.19 -3.74 5.82
#